data_AF-A0A4U1EBL6-F1
#
_entry.id   AF-A0A4U1EBL6-F1
#
_cell.length_a   1.000
_cell.length_b   1.000
_cell.length_c   1.000
_cell.angle_alpha   90.00
_cell.angle_beta   90.00
_cell.angle_gamma   90.00
#
_symmetry.space_group_name_H-M   'P 1'
#
loop_
_entity.id
_entity.type
_entity.pdbx_description
1 polymer ?
#
loop_
_entity_poly.entity_id
_entity_poly.type
_entity_poly.pdbx_seq_one_letter_code
_entity_poly.pdbx_strand_id
1 'polypeptide(L)'
;QLVEFSAFVEPPDAADSRGLGVQPISHSSPVAVPPQYQRHLFVHISQHCPSPGAPPLESVDVRQIYDKFPEKKGGLRELYDRGPPHAFFLVKFWADLNWGPSGEEVGAGGSSGGFYGVSSQYESLEHMTLTCSSKVCSFGKQVVEKVETERAQLEDGRFVYRLLRSPMCEYLVNFLHKLRQLPERYMMNSVLENFTILQVVTNRDTQELLLCTAYVFEVSTSERGAQH
;
A
#
# COMPACT_ATOMS: atom_id res chain seq x y z
N GLN A 1 14.63 3.52 6.49
CA GLN A 1 13.90 2.23 6.51
C GLN A 1 12.41 2.44 6.36
N LEU A 2 11.68 1.48 5.78
CA LEU A 2 10.21 1.45 5.79
C LEU A 2 9.74 0.89 7.13
N VAL A 3 8.78 1.54 7.78
CA VAL A 3 8.24 1.15 9.09
C VAL A 3 6.84 0.57 8.93
N GLU A 4 6.01 1.25 8.14
CA GLU A 4 4.63 0.85 7.88
C GLU A 4 4.30 1.08 6.42
N PHE A 5 3.60 0.13 5.82
CA PHE A 5 2.95 0.31 4.52
C PHE A 5 1.57 -0.32 4.59
N SER A 6 0.54 0.39 4.13
CA SER A 6 -0.80 -0.16 4.01
C SER A 6 -1.54 0.41 2.81
N ALA A 7 -2.28 -0.45 2.12
CA ALA A 7 -3.25 -0.04 1.12
C ALA A 7 -4.63 -0.47 1.59
N PHE A 8 -5.61 0.42 1.52
CA PHE A 8 -6.87 0.22 2.23
C PHE A 8 -8.05 0.91 1.56
N VAL A 9 -9.25 0.52 2.00
CA VAL A 9 -10.50 1.21 1.70
C VAL A 9 -11.25 1.53 3.01
N GLU A 10 -11.82 2.72 3.06
CA GLU A 10 -12.66 3.18 4.15
C GLU A 10 -14.08 3.47 3.65
N PRO A 11 -15.12 3.19 4.45
CA PRO A 11 -16.48 3.55 4.10
C PRO A 11 -16.68 5.08 4.14
N PRO A 12 -17.64 5.63 3.36
CA PRO A 12 -17.89 7.08 3.24
C PRO A 12 -18.10 7.80 4.59
N ASP A 13 -18.80 7.15 5.55
CA ASP A 13 -19.10 7.75 6.87
C ASP A 13 -17.91 7.82 7.84
N ALA A 14 -16.75 7.26 7.49
CA ALA A 14 -15.55 7.33 8.33
C ALA A 14 -14.85 8.70 8.29
N ALA A 15 -15.18 9.57 7.33
CA ALA A 15 -14.56 10.89 7.18
C ALA A 15 -15.17 11.97 8.09
N ASP A 16 -16.46 11.85 8.44
CA ASP A 16 -17.21 12.91 9.13
C ASP A 16 -17.20 12.83 10.67
N SER A 17 -16.72 11.73 11.25
CA SER A 17 -16.76 11.53 12.72
C SER A 17 -15.69 12.29 13.52
N ARG A 18 -14.91 13.18 12.87
CA ARG A 18 -13.95 14.08 13.56
C ARG A 18 -14.46 15.51 13.76
N GLY A 19 -15.67 15.82 13.33
CA GLY A 19 -16.30 17.13 13.53
C GLY A 19 -17.65 17.02 14.23
N LEU A 20 -17.73 17.59 15.44
CA LEU A 20 -18.95 17.97 16.17
C LEU A 20 -19.83 16.86 16.76
N GLY A 21 -19.96 16.87 18.09
CA GLY A 21 -21.04 16.15 18.77
C GLY A 21 -20.86 15.97 20.28
N VAL A 22 -20.78 17.06 21.05
CA VAL A 22 -21.13 16.98 22.47
C VAL A 22 -22.64 16.78 22.54
N GLN A 23 -23.12 15.66 23.08
CA GLN A 23 -24.51 15.52 23.52
C GLN A 23 -24.59 15.06 24.98
N PRO A 24 -25.57 15.58 25.73
CA PRO A 24 -25.67 15.36 27.17
C PRO A 24 -26.25 13.98 27.49
N ILE A 25 -25.87 13.50 28.68
CA ILE A 25 -26.19 12.19 29.23
C ILE A 25 -27.69 12.12 29.57
N SER A 26 -28.41 11.11 29.07
CA SER A 26 -29.63 10.61 29.73
C SER A 26 -29.81 9.09 29.52
N HIS A 27 -30.51 8.49 30.47
CA HIS A 27 -30.40 7.09 30.90
C HIS A 27 -31.06 6.02 30.00
N SER A 28 -30.50 4.81 30.10
CA SER A 28 -31.09 3.46 29.87
C SER A 28 -31.58 3.07 28.47
N SER A 29 -30.77 2.26 27.76
CA SER A 29 -31.15 1.19 26.81
C SER A 29 -29.88 0.52 26.25
N PRO A 30 -29.94 -0.73 25.72
CA PRO A 30 -28.77 -1.59 25.56
C PRO A 30 -27.71 -0.95 24.68
N VAL A 31 -26.46 -1.08 25.09
CA VAL A 31 -25.28 -0.63 24.34
C VAL A 31 -25.28 -1.36 22.99
N ALA A 32 -25.83 -0.72 21.97
CA ALA A 32 -25.56 -1.09 20.59
C ALA A 32 -24.06 -0.91 20.42
N VAL A 33 -23.33 -2.02 20.28
CA VAL A 33 -21.94 -2.01 19.82
C VAL A 33 -21.97 -1.25 18.49
N PRO A 34 -21.28 -0.11 18.35
CA PRO A 34 -21.30 0.61 17.09
C PRO A 34 -20.84 -0.35 15.99
N PRO A 35 -21.47 -0.35 14.80
CA PRO A 35 -21.03 -1.21 13.72
C PRO A 35 -19.54 -0.94 13.52
N GLN A 36 -18.73 -2.00 13.45
CA GLN A 36 -17.28 -1.88 13.32
C GLN A 36 -16.97 -1.07 12.05
N TYR A 37 -16.75 0.24 12.21
CA TYR A 37 -16.28 1.18 11.19
C TYR A 37 -14.81 0.87 10.90
N GLN A 38 -14.55 -0.32 10.38
CA GLN A 38 -13.20 -0.85 10.27
C GLN A 38 -12.75 -0.70 8.82
N ARG A 39 -11.73 0.14 8.65
CA ARG A 39 -10.94 0.23 7.42
C ARG A 39 -10.53 -1.19 7.00
N HIS A 40 -10.83 -1.55 5.75
CA HIS A 40 -10.36 -2.81 5.18
C HIS A 40 -8.95 -2.63 4.63
N LEU A 41 -8.02 -3.51 5.02
CA LEU A 41 -6.64 -3.49 4.53
C LEU A 41 -6.49 -4.51 3.41
N PHE A 42 -6.21 -4.03 2.19
CA PHE A 42 -5.86 -4.92 1.07
C PHE A 42 -4.51 -5.58 1.31
N VAL A 43 -3.55 -4.80 1.78
CA VAL A 43 -2.20 -5.24 2.14
C VAL A 43 -1.70 -4.41 3.31
N HIS A 44 -0.86 -5.02 4.14
CA HIS A 44 -0.24 -4.35 5.28
C HIS A 44 1.14 -4.93 5.60
N ILE A 45 2.10 -4.04 5.82
CA ILE A 45 3.42 -4.30 6.39
C ILE A 45 3.55 -3.44 7.64
N SER A 46 4.01 -4.02 8.73
CA SER A 46 4.37 -3.32 9.95
C SER A 46 5.68 -3.89 10.51
N GLN A 47 6.70 -3.05 10.62
CA GLN A 47 8.04 -3.42 11.09
C GLN A 47 8.37 -2.80 12.47
N HIS A 48 7.36 -2.43 13.26
CA HIS A 48 7.55 -1.72 14.53
C HIS A 48 8.35 -2.48 15.60
N CYS A 49 8.72 -3.75 15.38
CA CYS A 49 9.67 -4.47 16.23
C CYS A 49 10.30 -5.63 15.46
N PRO A 50 11.50 -5.49 14.84
CA PRO A 50 12.24 -6.66 14.39
C PRO A 50 12.51 -7.51 15.63
N SER A 51 11.92 -8.70 15.70
CA SER A 51 12.11 -9.58 16.83
C SER A 51 13.60 -9.88 16.99
N PRO A 52 14.17 -9.80 18.20
CA PRO A 52 15.55 -10.22 18.43
C PRO A 52 15.72 -11.67 17.94
N GLY A 53 16.53 -11.87 16.90
CA GLY A 53 16.74 -13.18 16.28
C GLY A 53 15.79 -13.54 15.14
N ALA A 54 15.09 -12.58 14.53
CA ALA A 54 14.38 -12.81 13.27
C ALA A 54 15.34 -13.43 12.23
N PRO A 55 14.91 -14.47 11.48
CA PRO A 55 15.73 -15.05 10.44
C PRO A 55 16.06 -13.98 9.38
N PRO A 56 17.23 -14.07 8.74
CA PRO A 56 17.55 -13.19 7.62
C PRO A 56 16.52 -13.36 6.50
N LEU A 57 16.25 -12.28 5.78
CA LEU A 57 15.37 -12.30 4.61
C LEU A 57 15.95 -13.22 3.53
N GLU A 58 15.06 -13.92 2.83
CA GLU A 58 15.43 -14.72 1.67
C GLU A 58 15.94 -13.84 0.53
N SER A 59 16.96 -14.32 -0.19
CA SER A 59 17.51 -13.62 -1.34
C SER A 59 16.86 -14.09 -2.64
N VAL A 60 16.41 -13.15 -3.47
CA VAL A 60 15.91 -13.41 -4.83
C VAL A 60 16.84 -12.76 -5.84
N ASP A 61 17.20 -13.49 -6.90
CA ASP A 61 17.96 -12.93 -8.02
C ASP A 61 17.08 -11.95 -8.80
N VAL A 62 17.49 -10.68 -8.81
CA VAL A 62 16.78 -9.58 -9.47
C VAL A 62 16.51 -9.85 -10.95
N ARG A 63 17.34 -10.67 -11.62
CA ARG A 63 17.15 -11.05 -13.03
C ARG A 63 15.85 -11.81 -13.28
N GLN A 64 15.30 -12.46 -12.26
CA GLN A 64 14.04 -13.21 -12.35
C GLN A 64 12.81 -12.31 -12.43
N ILE A 65 12.94 -11.02 -12.14
CA ILE A 65 11.81 -10.09 -12.07
C ILE A 65 11.93 -8.90 -13.02
N TYR A 66 13.02 -8.78 -13.80
CA TYR A 66 13.20 -7.63 -14.70
C TYR A 66 12.09 -7.48 -15.74
N ASP A 67 11.55 -8.59 -16.24
CA ASP A 67 10.43 -8.61 -17.19
C ASP A 67 9.14 -8.00 -16.62
N LYS A 68 9.03 -7.97 -15.28
CA LYS A 68 7.84 -7.48 -14.58
C LYS A 68 7.88 -6.00 -14.26
N PHE A 69 9.00 -5.32 -14.50
CA PHE A 69 9.19 -3.91 -14.16
C PHE A 69 9.71 -3.10 -15.37
N PRO A 70 9.61 -1.75 -15.33
CA PRO A 70 10.06 -0.91 -16.42
C PRO A 70 11.56 -1.13 -16.71
N GLU A 71 11.90 -1.35 -17.99
CA GLU A 71 13.28 -1.51 -18.46
C GLU A 71 13.92 -0.20 -18.93
N LYS A 72 13.10 0.83 -19.16
CA LYS A 72 13.56 2.14 -19.65
C LYS A 72 14.22 2.94 -18.53
N LYS A 73 14.62 4.18 -18.85
CA LYS A 73 15.22 5.12 -17.91
C LYS A 73 14.41 5.23 -16.61
N GLY A 74 15.07 5.08 -15.47
CA GLY A 74 14.42 5.03 -14.14
C GLY A 74 13.70 3.72 -13.84
N GLY A 75 13.98 2.67 -14.61
CA GLY A 75 13.51 1.31 -14.45
C GLY A 75 14.33 0.48 -13.46
N LEU A 76 13.83 -0.70 -13.10
CA LEU A 76 14.42 -1.52 -12.03
C LEU A 76 15.88 -1.89 -12.32
N ARG A 77 16.19 -2.27 -13.57
CA ARG A 77 17.55 -2.63 -13.97
C ARG A 77 18.54 -1.48 -13.82
N GLU A 78 18.21 -0.30 -14.36
CA GLU A 78 19.08 0.89 -14.24
C GLU A 78 19.27 1.29 -12.77
N LEU A 79 18.19 1.24 -11.99
CA LEU A 79 18.26 1.55 -10.57
C LEU A 79 19.19 0.58 -9.84
N TYR A 80 19.06 -0.72 -10.10
CA TYR A 80 19.88 -1.75 -9.46
C TYR A 80 21.36 -1.65 -9.86
N ASP A 81 21.65 -1.37 -11.13
CA ASP A 81 23.03 -1.24 -11.62
C ASP A 81 23.75 0.00 -11.03
N ARG A 82 23.00 1.05 -10.66
CA ARG A 82 23.54 2.31 -10.12
C ARG A 82 23.48 2.41 -8.59
N GLY A 83 22.48 1.80 -7.99
CA GLY A 83 22.18 1.90 -6.56
C GLY A 83 22.93 0.87 -5.72
N PRO A 84 22.99 1.07 -4.40
CA PRO A 84 23.54 0.06 -3.51
C PRO A 84 22.62 -1.17 -3.46
N PRO A 85 23.12 -2.41 -3.60
CA PRO A 85 22.29 -3.62 -3.60
C PRO A 85 21.43 -3.81 -2.33
N HIS A 86 21.90 -3.33 -1.18
CA HIS A 86 21.19 -3.45 0.09
C HIS A 86 19.95 -2.53 0.22
N ALA A 87 19.73 -1.62 -0.73
CA ALA A 87 18.54 -0.78 -0.79
C ALA A 87 17.37 -1.43 -1.55
N PHE A 88 17.56 -2.63 -2.13
CA PHE A 88 16.57 -3.29 -2.97
C PHE A 88 15.86 -4.43 -2.24
N PHE A 89 14.53 -4.40 -2.28
CA PHE A 89 13.67 -5.38 -1.66
C PHE A 89 12.58 -5.84 -2.62
N LEU A 90 12.21 -7.11 -2.53
CA LEU A 90 11.03 -7.68 -3.19
C LEU A 90 10.05 -8.09 -2.09
N VAL A 91 8.80 -7.66 -2.24
CA VAL A 91 7.70 -8.05 -1.35
C VAL A 91 6.65 -8.76 -2.20
N LYS A 92 6.26 -9.96 -1.77
CA LYS A 92 5.17 -10.72 -2.38
C LYS A 92 3.94 -10.63 -1.50
N PHE A 93 2.96 -9.84 -1.93
CA PHE A 93 1.71 -9.72 -1.20
C PHE A 93 0.71 -10.81 -1.58
N TRP A 94 0.00 -11.30 -0.56
CA TRP A 94 -1.28 -11.97 -0.69
C TRP A 94 -2.38 -11.00 -0.24
N ALA A 95 -2.98 -10.31 -1.21
CA ALA A 95 -3.93 -9.23 -0.98
C ALA A 95 -5.32 -9.75 -0.58
N ASP A 96 -5.91 -9.13 0.44
CA ASP A 96 -7.28 -9.43 0.86
C ASP A 96 -8.29 -8.64 0.02
N LEU A 97 -9.04 -9.36 -0.81
CA LEU A 97 -10.06 -8.78 -1.69
C LEU A 97 -11.50 -8.93 -1.16
N ASN A 98 -11.67 -9.29 0.11
CA ASN A 98 -12.98 -9.53 0.72
C ASN A 98 -13.56 -8.27 1.41
N TRP A 99 -13.58 -7.11 0.73
CA TRP A 99 -14.03 -5.84 1.32
C TRP A 99 -15.50 -5.52 1.06
N GLY A 100 -16.33 -5.32 2.09
CA GLY A 100 -17.72 -4.86 1.94
C GLY A 100 -18.68 -5.89 1.30
N PRO A 101 -19.99 -5.61 1.23
CA PRO A 101 -20.99 -6.58 0.80
C PRO A 101 -20.79 -7.02 -0.67
N SER A 102 -20.62 -8.32 -0.87
CA SER A 102 -20.53 -8.95 -2.19
C SER A 102 -21.92 -9.02 -2.81
N GLY A 103 -22.23 -8.10 -3.74
CA GLY A 103 -23.29 -8.22 -4.75
C GLY A 103 -24.67 -8.70 -4.28
N GLU A 104 -25.55 -7.74 -3.97
CA GLU A 104 -27.01 -7.75 -4.28
C GLU A 104 -27.72 -6.51 -3.67
N GLU A 105 -27.08 -5.78 -2.75
CA GLU A 105 -27.64 -4.56 -2.14
C GLU A 105 -27.22 -3.24 -2.80
N VAL A 106 -26.61 -3.26 -3.99
CA VAL A 106 -26.50 -2.04 -4.81
C VAL A 106 -27.77 -1.89 -5.63
N GLY A 107 -28.90 -1.76 -4.93
CA GLY A 107 -30.16 -1.31 -5.52
C GLY A 107 -29.97 0.10 -6.07
N ALA A 108 -30.21 0.27 -7.37
CA ALA A 108 -30.58 1.51 -8.05
C ALA A 108 -30.26 2.84 -7.30
N GLY A 109 -28.98 3.22 -7.24
CA GLY A 109 -28.54 4.46 -6.62
C GLY A 109 -27.02 4.52 -6.49
N GLY A 110 -26.35 4.92 -7.56
CA GLY A 110 -24.89 4.89 -7.67
C GLY A 110 -24.14 5.69 -6.59
N SER A 111 -23.39 4.98 -5.75
CA SER A 111 -22.00 5.27 -5.36
C SER A 111 -21.65 4.42 -4.14
N SER A 112 -20.93 3.32 -4.32
CA SER A 112 -20.11 2.76 -3.24
C SER A 112 -18.93 3.71 -3.02
N GLY A 113 -19.20 4.86 -2.38
CA GLY A 113 -18.30 6.00 -2.21
C GLY A 113 -17.22 5.78 -1.14
N GLY A 114 -16.53 4.64 -1.17
CA GLY A 114 -15.43 4.36 -0.25
C GLY A 114 -14.18 5.17 -0.62
N PHE A 115 -13.42 5.60 0.40
CA PHE A 115 -12.11 6.24 0.20
C PHE A 115 -11.03 5.16 0.06
N TYR A 116 -10.36 5.11 -1.09
CA TYR A 116 -9.24 4.21 -1.36
C TYR A 116 -7.92 4.93 -1.13
N GLY A 117 -7.14 4.45 -0.17
CA GLY A 117 -5.94 5.13 0.30
C GLY A 117 -4.73 4.22 0.41
N VAL A 118 -3.55 4.83 0.33
CA VAL A 118 -2.26 4.23 0.67
C VAL A 118 -1.64 5.06 1.79
N SER A 119 -1.11 4.40 2.81
CA SER A 119 -0.28 5.03 3.83
C SER A 119 1.09 4.38 3.85
N SER A 120 2.13 5.18 4.00
CA SER A 120 3.49 4.69 4.22
C SER A 120 4.23 5.57 5.22
N GLN A 121 4.97 4.92 6.11
CA GLN A 121 5.82 5.57 7.09
C GLN A 121 7.27 5.10 6.93
N TYR A 122 8.20 6.04 6.96
CA TYR A 122 9.63 5.79 6.91
C TYR A 122 10.35 6.43 8.09
N GLU A 123 11.50 5.87 8.43
CA GLU A 123 12.41 6.40 9.45
C GLU A 123 13.83 6.51 8.93
N SER A 124 14.53 7.56 9.36
CA SER A 124 15.95 7.80 9.08
C SER A 124 16.66 8.35 10.33
N LEU A 125 17.97 8.15 10.40
CA LEU A 125 18.84 8.82 11.38
C LEU A 125 19.30 10.20 10.90
N GLU A 126 19.17 10.46 9.60
CA GLU A 126 19.60 11.70 8.97
C GLU A 126 18.39 12.54 8.54
N HIS A 127 18.49 13.84 8.76
CA HIS A 127 17.48 14.81 8.34
C HIS A 127 17.62 15.08 6.84
N MET A 128 16.61 14.67 6.07
CA MET A 128 16.55 14.88 4.63
C MET A 128 15.12 15.21 4.19
N THR A 129 14.94 15.53 2.91
CA THR A 129 13.62 15.55 2.28
C THR A 129 13.51 14.32 1.39
N LEU A 130 12.47 13.52 1.57
CA LEU A 130 12.25 12.33 0.76
C LEU A 130 11.38 12.63 -0.45
N THR A 131 11.70 12.01 -1.57
CA THR A 131 10.80 11.86 -2.70
C THR A 131 10.45 10.38 -2.85
N CYS A 132 9.15 10.06 -2.76
CA CYS A 132 8.62 8.72 -2.95
C CYS A 132 7.92 8.66 -4.32
N SER A 133 8.46 7.88 -5.25
CA SER A 133 7.85 7.55 -6.54
C SER A 133 7.24 6.16 -6.46
N SER A 134 5.93 6.05 -6.72
CA SER A 134 5.18 4.80 -6.80
C SER A 134 4.73 4.57 -8.24
N LYS A 135 5.38 3.65 -8.94
CA LYS A 135 5.11 3.31 -10.35
C LYS A 135 4.26 2.05 -10.42
N VAL A 136 3.04 2.19 -10.93
CA VAL A 136 2.17 1.05 -11.20
C VAL A 136 2.48 0.53 -12.60
N CYS A 137 2.70 -0.78 -12.70
CA CYS A 137 3.17 -1.41 -13.91
C CYS A 137 2.20 -2.51 -14.37
N SER A 138 2.03 -2.62 -15.68
CA SER A 138 1.29 -3.70 -16.33
C SER A 138 2.14 -4.28 -17.46
N PHE A 139 2.36 -5.59 -17.45
CA PHE A 139 3.24 -6.28 -18.41
C PHE A 139 4.63 -5.61 -18.51
N GLY A 140 5.24 -5.30 -17.36
CA GLY A 140 6.55 -4.66 -17.28
C GLY A 140 6.58 -3.18 -17.73
N LYS A 141 5.44 -2.58 -18.07
CA LYS A 141 5.38 -1.18 -18.53
C LYS A 141 4.73 -0.30 -17.47
N GLN A 142 5.34 0.86 -17.21
CA GLN A 142 4.75 1.90 -16.37
C GLN A 142 3.45 2.41 -16.98
N VAL A 143 2.35 2.30 -16.24
CA VAL A 143 1.02 2.79 -16.63
C VAL A 143 0.74 4.14 -15.98
N VAL A 144 1.06 4.26 -14.69
CA VAL A 144 0.90 5.50 -13.92
C VAL A 144 2.01 5.58 -12.88
N GLU A 145 2.42 6.81 -12.57
CA GLU A 145 3.39 7.10 -11.52
C GLU A 145 2.84 8.19 -10.63
N LYS A 146 2.92 7.97 -9.33
CA LYS A 146 2.63 8.97 -8.32
C LYS A 146 3.92 9.37 -7.62
N VAL A 147 4.22 10.66 -7.61
CA VAL A 147 5.39 11.20 -6.94
C VAL A 147 4.94 12.10 -5.80
N GLU A 148 5.42 11.80 -4.60
CA GLU A 148 5.11 12.53 -3.39
C GLU A 148 6.41 12.96 -2.72
N THR A 149 6.42 14.12 -2.09
CA THR A 149 7.61 14.67 -1.42
C THR A 149 7.26 15.00 0.00
N GLU A 150 8.01 14.43 0.95
CA GLU A 150 7.72 14.53 2.37
C GLU A 150 8.94 15.03 3.14
N ARG A 151 8.70 15.86 4.15
CA ARG A 151 9.76 16.38 5.02
C ARG A 151 9.79 15.61 6.33
N ALA A 152 10.98 15.53 6.91
CA ALA A 152 11.18 14.86 8.19
C ALA A 152 10.43 15.57 9.33
N GLN A 153 9.90 14.76 10.25
CA GLN A 153 9.48 15.16 11.58
C GLN A 153 10.40 14.48 12.59
N LEU A 154 11.01 15.23 13.51
CA LEU A 154 11.89 14.66 14.53
C LEU A 154 11.05 14.11 15.69
N GLU A 155 11.12 12.80 15.92
CA GLU A 155 10.41 12.10 16.99
C GLU A 155 11.32 11.05 17.62
N ASP A 156 11.42 11.03 18.95
CA ASP A 156 12.23 10.07 19.71
C ASP A 156 13.67 9.90 19.18
N GLY A 157 14.27 10.99 18.71
CA GLY A 157 15.64 11.02 18.16
C GLY A 157 15.77 10.45 16.74
N ARG A 158 14.66 10.19 16.05
CA ARG A 158 14.61 9.70 14.66
C ARG A 158 13.86 10.68 13.78
N PHE A 159 14.22 10.74 12.51
CA PHE A 159 13.49 11.50 11.50
C PHE A 159 12.43 10.61 10.86
N VAL A 160 11.16 10.92 11.13
CA VAL A 160 9.99 10.18 10.66
C VAL A 160 9.36 10.89 9.48
N TYR A 161 8.94 10.13 8.47
CA TYR A 161 8.29 10.63 7.26
C TYR A 161 6.96 9.90 7.11
N ARG A 162 5.85 10.64 6.98
CA ARG A 162 4.51 10.05 6.94
C ARG A 162 3.73 10.53 5.73
N LEU A 163 3.54 9.64 4.77
CA LEU A 163 2.61 9.83 3.67
C LEU A 163 1.32 9.10 4.04
N LEU A 164 0.38 9.81 4.66
CA LEU A 164 -0.84 9.20 5.21
C LEU A 164 -2.03 9.46 4.31
N ARG A 165 -2.89 8.43 4.16
CA ARG A 165 -4.16 8.54 3.43
C ARG A 165 -3.96 9.16 2.04
N SER A 166 -2.89 8.77 1.37
CA SER A 166 -2.61 9.19 0.03
C SER A 166 -3.63 8.55 -0.92
N PRO A 167 -4.46 9.31 -1.66
CA PRO A 167 -5.54 8.75 -2.45
C PRO A 167 -4.99 7.87 -3.58
N MET A 168 -5.57 6.69 -3.77
CA MET A 168 -5.30 5.87 -4.94
C MET A 168 -5.77 6.59 -6.20
N CYS A 169 -5.06 6.41 -7.31
CA CYS A 169 -5.51 6.94 -8.58
C CYS A 169 -6.71 6.14 -9.11
N GLU A 170 -7.50 6.76 -9.98
CA GLU A 170 -8.70 6.16 -10.57
C GLU A 170 -8.41 4.81 -11.26
N TYR A 171 -7.24 4.69 -11.91
CA TYR A 171 -6.79 3.44 -12.51
C TYR A 171 -6.73 2.29 -11.49
N LEU A 172 -6.14 2.52 -10.31
CA LEU A 172 -6.01 1.50 -9.26
C LEU A 172 -7.37 1.14 -8.65
N VAL A 173 -8.22 2.14 -8.42
CA VAL A 173 -9.58 1.91 -7.90
C VAL A 173 -10.39 1.05 -8.88
N ASN A 174 -10.40 1.44 -10.16
CA ASN A 174 -11.09 0.69 -11.21
C ASN A 174 -10.49 -0.72 -11.40
N PHE A 175 -9.17 -0.86 -11.26
CA PHE A 175 -8.49 -2.16 -11.29
C PHE A 175 -8.99 -3.07 -10.17
N LEU A 176 -9.05 -2.59 -8.93
CA LEU A 176 -9.56 -3.35 -7.79
C LEU A 176 -11.02 -3.80 -8.00
N HIS A 177 -11.89 -2.91 -8.50
CA HIS A 177 -13.28 -3.26 -8.80
C HIS A 177 -13.40 -4.34 -9.88
N LYS A 178 -12.65 -4.21 -10.98
CA LYS A 178 -12.65 -5.21 -12.06
C LYS A 178 -12.07 -6.55 -11.62
N LEU A 179 -11.00 -6.51 -10.82
CA LEU A 179 -10.37 -7.72 -10.29
C LEU A 179 -11.35 -8.50 -9.42
N ARG A 180 -12.11 -7.81 -8.57
CA ARG A 180 -13.12 -8.43 -7.69
C ARG A 180 -14.32 -9.03 -8.44
N GLN A 181 -14.63 -8.54 -9.64
CA GLN A 181 -15.72 -9.07 -10.48
C GLN A 181 -15.38 -10.42 -11.12
N LEU A 182 -14.11 -10.83 -11.10
CA LEU A 182 -13.73 -12.12 -11.65
C LEU A 182 -14.33 -13.24 -10.79
N PRO A 183 -14.95 -14.26 -11.41
CA PRO A 183 -15.70 -15.28 -10.69
C PRO A 183 -14.78 -16.22 -9.91
N GLU A 184 -13.55 -16.38 -10.38
CA GLU A 184 -12.62 -17.37 -9.85
C GLU A 184 -11.28 -16.75 -9.50
N ARG A 185 -10.73 -17.19 -8.37
CA ARG A 185 -9.46 -16.73 -7.82
C ARG A 185 -8.29 -16.92 -8.80
N TYR A 186 -8.26 -18.00 -9.56
CA TYR A 186 -7.16 -18.23 -10.51
C TYR A 186 -7.17 -17.17 -11.63
N MET A 187 -8.35 -16.67 -12.02
CA MET A 187 -8.47 -15.58 -13.00
C MET A 187 -7.90 -14.29 -12.40
N MET A 188 -8.19 -14.01 -11.13
CA MET A 188 -7.60 -12.87 -10.42
C MET A 188 -6.07 -12.97 -10.37
N ASN A 189 -5.53 -14.13 -9.98
CA ASN A 189 -4.09 -14.36 -9.96
C ASN A 189 -3.44 -14.25 -11.34
N SER A 190 -4.13 -14.69 -12.41
CA SER A 190 -3.65 -14.55 -13.79
C SER A 190 -3.53 -13.08 -14.21
N VAL A 191 -4.45 -12.23 -13.74
CA VAL A 191 -4.37 -10.77 -13.94
C VAL A 191 -3.24 -10.17 -13.09
N LEU A 192 -3.12 -10.58 -11.82
CA LEU A 192 -2.11 -10.07 -10.90
C LEU A 192 -0.68 -10.47 -11.28
N GLU A 193 -0.48 -11.57 -12.01
CA GLU A 193 0.84 -12.02 -12.48
C GLU A 193 1.61 -10.94 -13.25
N ASN A 194 0.88 -10.09 -13.98
CA ASN A 194 1.44 -9.01 -14.78
C ASN A 194 1.19 -7.63 -14.18
N PHE A 195 0.68 -7.56 -12.96
CA PHE A 195 0.45 -6.33 -12.21
C PHE A 195 1.49 -6.19 -11.10
N THR A 196 2.31 -5.16 -11.18
CA THR A 196 3.37 -4.91 -10.19
C THR A 196 3.43 -3.44 -9.81
N ILE A 197 4.02 -3.14 -8.65
CA ILE A 197 4.28 -1.77 -8.23
C ILE A 197 5.75 -1.65 -7.88
N LEU A 198 6.42 -0.64 -8.42
CA LEU A 198 7.80 -0.29 -8.06
C LEU A 198 7.80 1.01 -7.27
N GLN A 199 8.20 0.92 -6.01
CA GLN A 199 8.36 2.08 -5.13
C GLN A 199 9.83 2.45 -5.04
N VAL A 200 10.14 3.72 -5.30
CA VAL A 200 11.50 4.27 -5.32
C VAL A 200 11.52 5.49 -4.40
N VAL A 201 12.27 5.39 -3.31
CA VAL A 201 12.47 6.46 -2.34
C VAL A 201 13.86 7.04 -2.54
N THR A 202 13.92 8.33 -2.81
CA THR A 202 15.18 9.06 -3.03
C THR A 202 15.30 10.25 -2.09
N ASN A 203 16.54 10.65 -1.82
CA ASN A 203 16.82 11.95 -1.24
C ASN A 203 16.56 13.02 -2.31
N ARG A 204 15.67 13.97 -2.02
CA ARG A 204 15.28 15.02 -2.97
C ARG A 204 16.46 15.85 -3.45
N ASP A 205 17.40 16.17 -2.56
CA ASP A 205 18.47 17.12 -2.85
C ASP A 205 19.66 16.44 -3.53
N THR A 206 20.03 15.24 -3.09
CA THR A 206 21.19 14.50 -3.64
C THR A 206 20.83 13.55 -4.78
N GLN A 207 19.53 13.26 -4.98
CA GLN A 207 19.03 12.22 -5.89
C GLN A 207 19.54 10.81 -5.56
N GLU A 208 20.07 10.62 -4.34
CA GLU A 208 20.52 9.32 -3.85
C GLU A 208 19.34 8.36 -3.67
N LEU A 209 19.52 7.11 -4.09
CA LEU A 209 18.55 6.04 -3.88
C LEU A 209 18.65 5.53 -2.43
N LEU A 210 17.57 5.67 -1.67
CA LEU A 210 17.51 5.28 -0.26
C LEU A 210 16.83 3.92 -0.06
N LEU A 211 15.77 3.67 -0.84
CA LEU A 211 15.02 2.41 -0.79
C LEU A 211 14.34 2.18 -2.14
N CYS A 212 14.41 0.95 -2.64
CA CYS A 212 13.66 0.49 -3.79
C CYS A 212 12.92 -0.80 -3.44
N THR A 213 11.60 -0.76 -3.46
CA THR A 213 10.75 -1.91 -3.14
C THR A 213 9.92 -2.30 -4.36
N ALA A 214 10.14 -3.53 -4.83
CA ALA A 214 9.34 -4.18 -5.86
C ALA A 214 8.19 -4.94 -5.18
N TYR A 215 6.95 -4.70 -5.60
CA TYR A 215 5.77 -5.39 -5.10
C TYR A 215 5.17 -6.28 -6.20
N VAL A 216 4.96 -7.54 -5.86
CA VAL A 216 4.22 -8.53 -6.66
C VAL A 216 3.04 -9.04 -5.86
N PHE A 217 1.98 -9.50 -6.52
CA PHE A 217 0.69 -9.74 -5.88
C PHE A 217 0.09 -11.09 -6.25
N GLU A 218 -0.55 -11.70 -5.27
CA GLU A 218 -1.55 -12.76 -5.40
C GLU A 218 -2.75 -12.38 -4.53
N VAL A 219 -3.91 -13.01 -4.74
CA VAL A 219 -5.03 -12.89 -3.79
C VAL A 219 -4.69 -13.67 -2.51
N SER A 220 -5.26 -13.37 -1.34
CA SER A 220 -5.06 -14.16 -0.10
C SER A 220 -5.97 -15.39 -0.04
N THR A 221 -5.44 -16.58 0.26
CA THR A 221 -6.24 -17.81 0.46
C THR A 221 -6.89 -17.83 1.85
N SER A 222 -6.49 -16.93 2.73
CA SER A 222 -6.82 -16.99 4.13
C SER A 222 -8.10 -16.21 4.44
N GLU A 223 -8.97 -16.81 5.25
CA GLU A 223 -10.03 -16.06 5.94
C GLU A 223 -9.46 -15.03 6.94
N ARG A 224 -8.16 -15.11 7.26
CA ARG A 224 -7.48 -14.25 8.24
C ARG A 224 -6.88 -12.96 7.64
N GLY A 225 -7.18 -12.65 6.38
CA GLY A 225 -6.80 -11.39 5.74
C GLY A 225 -5.49 -11.43 4.96
N ALA A 226 -4.88 -10.25 4.78
CA ALA A 226 -3.70 -10.06 3.93
C ALA A 226 -2.41 -10.61 4.54
N GLN A 227 -1.50 -11.10 3.69
CA GLN A 227 -0.16 -11.59 4.07
C GLN A 227 0.91 -11.04 3.14
N HIS A 228 2.19 -11.14 3.51
CA HIS A 228 3.33 -10.69 2.70
C HIS A 228 4.61 -11.49 2.97
#